data_AF-A0A5C7JL64-F1
#
_entry.id   AF-A0A5C7JL64-F1
#
_cell.length_a   1.000
_cell.length_b   1.000
_cell.length_c   1.000
_cell.angle_alpha   90.00
_cell.angle_beta   90.00
_cell.angle_gamma   90.00
#
_symmetry.space_group_name_H-M   'P 1'
#
loop_
_entity.id
_entity.type
_entity.pdbx_description
1 polymer ?
#
loop_
_entity_poly.entity_id
_entity_poly.type
_entity_poly.pdbx_seq_one_letter_code
_entity_poly.pdbx_strand_id
1 'polypeptide(L)' 'MMYNKNDRVLVRSHFNDRLYYDTKIIDIVEDKYVVNETCMDSERLVTISDKEILGIFNGCGIVK' A
#
# COMPACT_ATOMS: atom_id res chain seq x y z
N MET A 1 -4.78 3.73 12.71
CA MET A 1 -3.62 2.82 12.90
C MET A 1 -2.46 3.48 12.19
N MET A 2 -1.29 3.57 12.82
CA MET A 2 -0.10 4.18 12.21
C MET A 2 0.73 3.06 11.58
N TYR A 3 1.03 3.16 10.28
CA TYR A 3 1.89 2.20 9.58
C TYR A 3 3.33 2.69 9.55
N ASN A 4 4.29 1.77 9.49
CA ASN A 4 5.71 2.07 9.49
C ASN A 4 6.33 1.88 8.11
N LYS A 5 7.45 2.55 7.89
CA LYS A 5 8.31 2.26 6.74
C LYS A 5 8.73 0.78 6.80
N ASN A 6 8.66 0.12 5.66
CA ASN A 6 8.83 -1.30 5.45
C ASN A 6 7.64 -2.21 5.80
N ASP A 7 6.54 -1.69 6.32
CA ASP A 7 5.33 -2.51 6.49
C ASP A 7 4.82 -2.97 5.13
N ARG A 8 4.45 -4.25 5.07
CA ARG A 8 3.83 -4.86 3.90
C ARG A 8 2.31 -4.73 4.05
N VAL A 9 1.68 -4.01 3.12
CA VAL A 9 0.31 -3.55 3.23
C VAL A 9 -0.47 -3.91 1.98
N LEU A 10 -1.76 -4.14 2.16
CA LEU A 10 -2.69 -4.34 1.05
C LEU A 10 -3.39 -3.01 0.75
N VAL A 11 -3.17 -2.48 -0.45
CA VAL A 11 -3.59 -1.13 -0.86
C VAL A 11 -4.58 -1.22 -2.01
N ARG A 12 -5.57 -0.33 -2.03
CA ARG A 12 -6.50 -0.21 -3.17
C ARG A 12 -5.77 0.32 -4.41
N SER A 13 -5.95 -0.32 -5.57
CA SER A 13 -5.31 0.11 -6.80
C SER A 13 -5.90 1.43 -7.32
N HIS A 14 -5.01 2.30 -7.78
CA HIS A 14 -5.37 3.55 -8.46
C HIS A 14 -5.63 3.34 -9.96
N PHE A 15 -5.27 2.19 -10.52
CA PHE A 15 -5.59 1.81 -11.90
C PHE A 15 -6.98 1.16 -12.00
N ASN A 16 -7.37 0.41 -10.97
CA ASN A 16 -8.64 -0.27 -10.92
C ASN A 16 -9.20 -0.30 -9.50
N ASP A 17 -10.23 0.50 -9.27
CA ASP A 17 -10.90 0.69 -7.98
C ASP A 17 -11.48 -0.60 -7.35
N ARG A 18 -11.53 -1.70 -8.09
CA ARG A 18 -12.02 -3.02 -7.62
C ARG A 18 -10.89 -3.96 -7.21
N LEU A 19 -9.63 -3.58 -7.43
CA LEU A 19 -8.48 -4.41 -7.12
C LEU A 19 -7.71 -3.84 -5.93
N TYR A 20 -7.12 -4.76 -5.17
CA TYR A 20 -6.15 -4.45 -4.14
C TYR A 20 -4.84 -5.15 -4.50
N TYR A 21 -3.73 -4.55 -4.14
CA TYR A 21 -2.41 -5.09 -4.41
C TYR A 21 -1.56 -5.04 -3.13
N ASP A 22 -0.73 -6.07 -2.99
CA ASP A 22 0.25 -6.19 -1.92
C ASP A 22 1.47 -5.37 -2.27
N THR A 23 1.85 -4.46 -1.40
CA THR A 23 3.01 -3.60 -1.57
C THR A 23 3.68 -3.28 -0.24
N LYS A 24 4.80 -2.58 -0.29
CA LYS A 24 5.59 -2.18 0.87
C LYS A 24 5.62 -0.66 0.98
N ILE A 25 5.50 -0.14 2.20
CA ILE A 25 5.71 1.29 2.46
C ILE A 25 7.20 1.60 2.32
N ILE A 26 7.52 2.45 1.36
CA ILE A 26 8.88 2.87 1.00
C ILE A 26 9.25 4.14 1.75
N ASP A 27 8.29 5.05 1.95
CA ASP A 27 8.51 6.27 2.70
C ASP A 27 7.25 6.79 3.37
N ILE A 28 7.42 7.71 4.31
CA ILE A 28 6.32 8.40 5.00
C ILE A 28 6.60 9.90 4.92
N VAL A 29 5.68 10.63 4.31
CA VAL A 29 5.77 12.08 4.14
C VAL A 29 4.57 12.70 4.81
N GLU A 30 4.82 13.43 5.91
CA GLU A 30 3.77 13.94 6.80
C GLU A 30 2.88 12.78 7.28
N ASP A 31 1.60 12.79 6.92
CA ASP A 31 0.60 11.80 7.29
C ASP A 31 0.24 10.86 6.13
N LYS A 32 1.09 10.78 5.09
CA LYS A 32 0.88 9.94 3.91
C LYS A 32 2.01 8.93 3.72
N TYR A 33 1.66 7.83 3.07
CA TYR A 33 2.55 6.70 2.83
C TYR A 33 2.91 6.63 1.35
N VAL A 34 4.19 6.45 1.05
CA VAL A 34 4.68 6.26 -0.31
C VAL A 34 4.88 4.76 -0.55
N VAL A 35 4.22 4.22 -1.57
CA VAL A 35 4.30 2.80 -1.96
C VAL A 35 4.69 2.68 -3.43
N ASN A 36 5.19 1.52 -3.85
CA ASN A 36 5.35 1.20 -5.26
C ASN A 36 4.11 0.42 -5.75
N GLU A 37 3.39 0.99 -6.71
CA GLU A 37 2.31 0.29 -7.40
C GLU A 37 2.85 -0.31 -8.69
N THR A 38 2.98 -1.64 -8.70
CA THR A 38 3.37 -2.42 -9.88
C THR A 38 2.10 -2.89 -10.60
N CYS A 39 1.96 -2.52 -11.87
CA CYS A 39 0.87 -2.97 -12.73
C CYS A 39 1.47 -3.49 -14.04
N MET A 40 1.30 -4.79 -14.29
CA MET A 40 1.96 -5.49 -15.40
C MET A 40 3.49 -5.27 -15.37
N ASP A 41 4.04 -4.56 -16.35
CA ASP A 41 5.47 -4.26 -16.49
C ASP A 41 5.84 -2.81 -16.12
N SER A 42 4.92 -2.09 -15.47
CA SER A 42 5.11 -0.69 -15.07
C SER A 42 5.12 -0.55 -13.56
N GLU A 43 6.09 0.19 -13.04
CA GLU A 43 6.23 0.53 -11.63
C GLU A 43 6.11 2.04 -11.46
N ARG A 44 5.33 2.48 -10.47
CA ARG A 44 5.24 3.89 -10.11
C ARG A 44 5.17 4.07 -8.60
N LEU A 45 5.80 5.14 -8.12
CA LEU A 45 5.62 5.59 -6.75
C LEU A 45 4.27 6.30 -6.64
N VAL A 46 3.47 5.88 -5.65
CA VAL A 46 2.17 6.46 -5.36
C VAL A 46 2.13 6.87 -3.89
N THR A 47 1.59 8.06 -3.64
CA THR A 47 1.37 8.56 -2.29
C THR A 47 -0.08 8.28 -1.90
N ILE A 48 -0.27 7.51 -0.83
CA ILE A 48 -1.58 7.04 -0.35
C ILE A 48 -1.84 7.51 1.09
N SER A 49 -3.11 7.53 1.45
CA SER A 49 -3.60 7.78 2.81
C SER A 49 -3.89 6.48 3.55
N ASP A 50 -4.06 6.57 4.87
CA ASP A 50 -4.44 5.45 5.73
C ASP A 50 -5.77 4.77 5.31
N LYS A 51 -6.70 5.54 4.73
CA LYS A 51 -8.00 5.08 4.22
C LYS A 51 -7.90 4.13 3.03
N GLU A 52 -6.80 4.19 2.30
CA GLU A 52 -6.56 3.36 1.11
C GLU A 52 -5.90 2.03 1.46
N ILE A 53 -5.44 1.87 2.71
CA ILE A 53 -4.82 0.67 3.23
C ILE A 53 -5.89 -0.20 3.88
N LEU A 54 -6.08 -1.42 3.36
CA LEU A 54 -7.03 -2.38 3.90
C LEU A 54 -6.49 -3.05 5.19
N GLY A 55 -5.18 -3.20 5.30
CA GLY A 55 -4.48 -3.68 6.49
C GLY A 55 -3.05 -4.15 6.17
N ILE A 56 -2.38 -4.69 7.19
CA ILE A 56 -1.03 -5.26 7.06
C ILE A 56 -1.12 -6.69 6.55
N PHE A 57 -0.38 -7.00 5.50
CA PHE A 57 -0.30 -8.34 4.94
C PHE A 57 0.90 -9.10 5.53
N ASN A 58 0.62 -10.07 6.39
CA ASN A 58 1.65 -10.89 7.05
C ASN A 58 1.93 -12.23 6.34
N GLY A 59 1.58 -12.36 5.06
CA GLY A 59 1.79 -13.59 4.28
C GLY A 59 0.76 -14.70 4.51
N CYS A 60 -0.02 -14.66 5.60
CA CYS A 60 -1.11 -15.61 5.90
C CYS A 60 -2.51 -14.97 5.89
N GLY A 61 -2.61 -13.66 5.62
CA GLY A 61 -3.87 -12.91 5.66
C GLY A 61 -3.66 -11.43 6.00
N ILE A 62 -4.77 -10.69 6.06
CA ILE A 62 -4.79 -9.27 6.42
C ILE A 62 -5.03 -9.17 7.93
N VAL A 63 -4.15 -8.48 8.63
CA VAL A 63 -4.31 -8.12 10.05
C VAL A 63 -4.64 -6.63 10.11
N LYS A 64 -5.72 -6.28 10.80
CA LYS A 64 -6.22 -4.91 10.97
C LYS A 64 -5.99 -4.41 12.39
#